data_AF-A0A7S3WWD9-F1
#
_entry.id   AF-A0A7S3WWD9-F1
#
_cell.length_a   1.000
_cell.length_b   1.000
_cell.length_c   1.000
_cell.angle_alpha   90.00
_cell.angle_beta   90.00
_cell.angle_gamma   90.00
#
_symmetry.space_group_name_H-M   'P 1'
#
loop_
_entity.id
_entity.type
_entity.pdbx_description
1 polymer ?
#
loop_
_entity_poly.entity_id
_entity_poly.type
_entity_poly.pdbx_seq_one_letter_code
_entity_poly.pdbx_strand_id
1 'polypeptide(L)'
;APRCSRDEAEISPFCSLPEHQAPRCSRDEAEISPFCSLPEHQAPSCPVCCGPIRGLATRLPSCQRSRSAVTCRLSGTLLDEDNPPLVLPSGHVYAEAAVLRLEAAHGGGAFRDPRTDDVVTMGSLRRAYFL
;
A
#
# COMPACT_ATOMS: atom_id res chain seq x y z
N ALA A 1 15.70 -8.55 -35.35
CA ALA A 1 15.22 -8.56 -33.95
C ALA A 1 15.22 -7.12 -33.45
N PRO A 2 14.05 -6.47 -33.33
CA PRO A 2 14.05 -5.03 -33.10
C PRO A 2 14.34 -4.74 -31.62
N ARG A 3 15.15 -3.70 -31.46
CA ARG A 3 15.58 -3.08 -30.22
C ARG A 3 14.37 -2.47 -29.51
N CYS A 4 14.30 -2.62 -28.19
CA CYS A 4 13.41 -1.79 -27.37
C CYS A 4 13.99 -0.37 -27.30
N SER A 5 13.66 0.46 -28.29
CA SER A 5 13.43 1.88 -28.04
C SER A 5 12.09 1.98 -27.31
N ARG A 6 12.11 2.36 -26.03
CA ARG A 6 10.91 2.87 -25.39
C ARG A 6 11.21 4.25 -24.86
N ASP A 7 10.62 5.18 -25.61
CA ASP A 7 10.40 6.57 -25.32
C ASP A 7 10.07 6.84 -23.86
N GLU A 8 10.46 8.06 -23.50
CA GLU A 8 10.07 8.82 -22.33
C GLU A 8 8.56 8.75 -22.05
N ALA A 9 8.20 8.91 -20.78
CA ALA A 9 6.85 9.06 -20.25
C ALA A 9 5.99 7.77 -20.23
N GLU A 10 6.10 6.98 -19.16
CA GLU A 10 4.97 6.34 -18.47
C GLU A 10 5.47 5.61 -17.20
N ILE A 11 5.93 6.38 -16.21
CA ILE A 11 6.01 5.89 -14.83
C ILE A 11 4.63 6.14 -14.22
N SER A 12 3.82 5.10 -14.25
CA SER A 12 2.42 5.05 -13.80
C SER A 12 2.19 5.65 -12.40
N PRO A 13 0.97 6.14 -12.12
CA PRO A 13 0.67 7.15 -11.12
C PRO A 13 0.47 6.54 -9.72
N PHE A 14 1.55 6.09 -9.08
CA PHE A 14 1.46 5.50 -7.74
C PHE A 14 1.37 6.52 -6.59
N CYS A 15 1.08 7.80 -6.90
CA CYS A 15 0.99 8.88 -5.91
C CYS A 15 -0.28 9.72 -6.08
N SER A 16 -1.43 9.05 -6.15
CA SER A 16 -2.75 9.68 -6.00
C SER A 16 -3.43 9.17 -4.73
N LEU A 17 -2.71 9.19 -3.60
CA LEU A 17 -3.30 8.98 -2.28
C LEU A 17 -3.33 10.33 -1.54
N PRO A 18 -4.41 10.65 -0.80
CA PRO A 18 -4.56 11.92 -0.10
C PRO A 18 -3.37 12.21 0.82
N GLU A 19 -2.97 13.47 0.89
CA GLU A 19 -1.70 13.98 1.43
C GLU A 19 -1.38 13.54 2.87
N HIS A 20 -2.37 13.07 3.63
CA HIS A 20 -2.19 12.61 5.01
C HIS A 20 -1.57 11.21 5.16
N GLN A 21 -1.51 10.38 4.10
CA GLN A 21 -1.07 8.97 4.20
C GLN A 21 -0.19 8.46 3.05
N ALA A 22 0.18 9.32 2.10
CA ALA A 22 1.26 9.00 1.17
C ALA A 22 2.57 8.80 1.98
N PRO A 23 3.41 7.79 1.67
CA PRO A 23 4.79 7.88 2.11
C PRO A 23 5.30 9.23 1.60
N ARG A 24 5.98 10.01 2.44
CA ARG A 24 6.67 11.21 1.96
C ARG A 24 7.83 10.76 1.09
N CYS A 25 7.52 10.30 -0.13
CA CYS A 25 8.47 10.27 -1.23
C CYS A 25 8.53 11.72 -1.71
N SER A 26 9.21 12.57 -0.94
CA SER A 26 9.59 13.89 -1.41
C SER A 26 10.33 13.68 -2.72
N ARG A 27 9.73 14.17 -3.81
CA ARG A 27 10.35 14.21 -5.14
C ARG A 27 11.48 15.24 -5.22
N ASP A 28 11.69 15.99 -4.15
CA ASP A 28 12.72 17.00 -4.04
C ASP A 28 13.86 16.43 -3.19
N GLU A 29 15.01 16.34 -3.85
CA GLU A 29 16.31 15.84 -3.42
C GLU A 29 16.34 14.34 -3.05
N ALA A 30 16.92 13.56 -3.98
CA ALA A 30 17.28 12.18 -3.75
C ALA A 30 18.35 12.10 -2.64
N GLU A 31 17.90 11.87 -1.41
CA GLU A 31 18.79 11.63 -0.29
C GLU A 31 18.51 10.25 0.29
N ILE A 32 19.59 9.46 0.42
CA ILE A 32 19.63 8.28 1.30
C ILE A 32 18.97 8.67 2.60
N SER A 33 18.12 7.78 3.14
CA SER A 33 17.46 8.03 4.43
C SER A 33 18.47 8.64 5.42
N PRO A 34 18.16 9.80 6.05
CA PRO A 34 19.09 10.50 6.93
C PRO A 34 19.60 9.62 8.08
N PHE A 35 18.86 8.54 8.39
CA PHE A 35 19.27 7.52 9.34
C PHE A 35 20.51 6.74 8.89
N CYS A 36 20.67 6.43 7.61
CA CYS A 36 21.83 5.68 7.10
C CYS A 36 23.02 6.58 6.73
N SER A 37 22.87 7.90 6.84
CA SER A 37 23.91 8.88 6.49
C SER A 37 25.00 9.00 7.56
N LEU A 38 24.66 8.73 8.82
CA LEU A 38 25.57 8.84 9.97
C LEU A 38 26.26 7.49 10.27
N PRO A 39 27.58 7.47 10.52
CA PRO A 39 28.33 6.24 10.83
C PRO A 39 27.77 5.46 12.02
N GLU A 40 27.27 6.16 13.04
CA GLU A 40 26.70 5.57 14.27
C GLU A 40 25.40 4.78 14.06
N HIS A 41 24.71 5.01 12.95
CA HIS A 41 23.42 4.39 12.61
C HIS A 41 23.55 3.34 11.50
N GLN A 42 24.76 3.07 11.01
CA GLN A 42 25.00 2.06 9.99
C GLN A 42 24.96 0.66 10.59
N ALA A 43 24.11 -0.20 10.02
CA ALA A 43 24.00 -1.60 10.41
C ALA A 43 24.56 -2.50 9.29
N PRO A 44 25.31 -3.57 9.61
CA PRO A 44 25.87 -4.50 8.61
C PRO A 44 24.79 -5.28 7.86
N SER A 45 23.59 -5.43 8.43
CA SER A 45 22.42 -6.05 7.80
C SER A 45 21.62 -5.09 6.93
N CYS A 46 21.90 -3.77 6.96
CA CYS A 46 21.17 -2.79 6.18
C CYS A 46 21.70 -2.77 4.73
N PRO A 47 20.87 -3.09 3.72
CA PRO A 47 21.31 -3.11 2.33
C PRO A 47 21.78 -1.73 1.83
N VAL A 48 21.24 -0.63 2.38
CA VAL A 48 21.63 0.75 2.02
C VAL A 48 22.99 1.15 2.59
N CYS A 49 23.41 0.53 3.71
CA CYS A 49 24.72 0.77 4.32
C CYS A 49 25.85 0.01 3.61
N CYS A 50 25.53 -0.95 2.74
CA CYS A 50 26.50 -1.75 2.01
C CYS A 50 27.07 -0.96 0.82
N GLY A 51 28.40 -0.88 0.71
CA GLY A 51 29.11 -0.06 -0.29
C GLY A 51 28.62 -0.20 -1.75
N PRO A 52 28.46 -1.43 -2.30
CA PRO A 52 28.01 -1.62 -3.68
C PRO A 52 26.58 -1.11 -3.95
N ILE A 53 25.69 -1.19 -2.95
CA ILE A 53 24.27 -0.84 -3.08
C ILE A 53 24.06 0.65 -2.76
N ARG A 54 24.90 1.23 -1.90
CA ARG A 54 24.81 2.64 -1.49
C ARG A 54 24.85 3.59 -2.68
N GLY A 55 25.69 3.32 -3.67
CA GLY A 55 25.75 4.10 -4.91
C GLY A 55 24.42 4.15 -5.66
N LEU A 56 23.68 3.04 -5.69
CA LEU A 56 22.35 2.97 -6.29
C LEU A 56 21.30 3.69 -5.41
N ALA A 57 21.42 3.57 -4.09
CA ALA A 57 20.49 4.17 -3.14
C ALA A 57 20.59 5.70 -3.06
N THR A 58 21.73 6.32 -3.42
CA THR A 58 21.89 7.79 -3.43
C THR A 58 20.84 8.52 -4.25
N ARG A 59 20.31 7.91 -5.32
CA ARG A 59 19.36 8.56 -6.23
C ARG A 59 17.91 8.17 -5.98
N LEU A 60 17.65 7.35 -4.96
CA LEU A 60 16.31 6.86 -4.65
C LEU A 60 15.67 7.72 -3.56
N PRO A 61 14.37 8.01 -3.65
CA PRO A 61 13.66 8.65 -2.55
C PRO A 61 13.68 7.74 -1.31
N SER A 62 13.69 8.35 -0.12
CA SER A 62 13.60 7.61 1.12
C SER A 62 12.25 6.90 1.23
N CYS A 63 12.28 5.56 1.22
CA CYS A 63 11.10 4.72 1.37
C CYS A 63 10.92 4.19 2.81
N GLN A 64 11.67 4.72 3.78
CA GLN A 64 11.60 4.23 5.16
C GLN A 64 10.26 4.58 5.79
N ARG A 65 9.47 3.55 6.13
CA ARG A 65 8.30 3.67 7.00
C ARG A 65 8.56 2.99 8.33
N SER A 66 8.21 3.68 9.41
CA SER A 66 8.21 3.12 10.76
C SER A 66 7.01 2.18 11.01
N ARG A 67 5.93 2.31 10.24
CA ARG A 67 4.73 1.48 10.33
C ARG A 67 4.26 1.06 8.94
N SER A 68 3.91 -0.20 8.78
CA SER A 68 3.18 -0.66 7.59
C SER A 68 1.80 0.01 7.56
N ALA A 69 1.23 0.16 6.37
CA ALA A 69 -0.18 0.50 6.24
C ALA A 69 -0.82 -0.43 5.21
N VAL A 70 -2.07 -0.79 5.46
CA VAL A 70 -2.84 -1.68 4.60
C VAL A 70 -3.89 -0.86 3.88
N THR A 71 -4.03 -1.07 2.57
CA THR A 71 -5.05 -0.41 1.75
C THR A 71 -6.04 -1.45 1.25
N CYS A 72 -7.32 -1.08 1.20
CA CYS A 72 -8.35 -1.92 0.62
C CYS A 72 -8.12 -2.13 -0.87
N ARG A 73 -8.24 -3.36 -1.34
CA ARG A 73 -8.07 -3.71 -2.75
C ARG A 73 -9.15 -3.15 -3.67
N LEU A 74 -10.37 -2.91 -3.18
CA LEU A 74 -11.49 -2.45 -4.00
C LEU A 74 -11.57 -0.93 -4.07
N SER A 75 -11.51 -0.27 -2.93
CA SER A 75 -11.63 1.19 -2.85
C SER A 75 -10.28 1.92 -2.96
N GLY A 76 -9.15 1.22 -2.76
CA GLY A 76 -7.84 1.85 -2.62
C GLY A 76 -7.67 2.66 -1.33
N THR A 77 -8.70 2.74 -0.48
CA THR A 77 -8.67 3.52 0.76
C THR A 77 -7.86 2.80 1.82
N LEU A 78 -7.27 3.57 2.73
CA LEU A 78 -6.52 3.01 3.85
C LEU A 78 -7.44 2.29 4.84
N LEU A 79 -6.89 1.26 5.47
CA LEU A 79 -7.52 0.51 6.56
C LEU A 79 -6.98 1.06 7.88
N ASP A 80 -7.81 1.77 8.62
CA ASP A 80 -7.52 2.40 9.90
C ASP A 80 -8.70 2.22 10.87
N GLU A 81 -8.67 2.94 11.99
CA GLU A 81 -9.71 2.88 13.03
C GLU A 81 -11.08 3.39 12.54
N ASP A 82 -11.08 4.36 11.61
CA ASP A 82 -12.30 4.93 11.03
C ASP A 82 -12.86 4.08 9.88
N ASN A 83 -11.99 3.34 9.19
CA ASN A 83 -12.33 2.44 8.09
C ASN A 83 -11.70 1.05 8.30
N PRO A 84 -12.21 0.27 9.28
CA PRO A 84 -11.58 -0.97 9.70
C PRO A 84 -11.62 -2.06 8.62
N PRO A 85 -10.65 -2.98 8.64
CA PRO A 85 -10.63 -4.13 7.76
C PRO A 85 -11.70 -5.16 8.15
N LEU A 86 -12.58 -5.50 7.20
CA LEU A 86 -13.57 -6.57 7.32
C LEU A 86 -13.13 -7.80 6.53
N VAL A 87 -13.14 -8.95 7.19
CA VAL A 87 -12.81 -10.26 6.65
C VAL A 87 -14.07 -11.01 6.27
N LEU A 88 -14.14 -11.43 5.02
CA LEU A 88 -15.19 -12.29 4.49
C LEU A 88 -14.94 -13.75 4.91
N PRO A 89 -15.97 -14.61 4.91
CA PRO A 89 -15.81 -16.05 5.11
C PRO A 89 -14.84 -16.70 4.10
N SER A 90 -14.70 -16.10 2.91
CA SER A 90 -13.73 -16.50 1.87
C SER A 90 -12.26 -16.21 2.23
N GLY A 91 -12.02 -15.45 3.31
CA GLY A 91 -10.68 -15.01 3.74
C GLY A 91 -10.19 -13.72 3.08
N HIS A 92 -11.00 -13.08 2.24
CA HIS A 92 -10.69 -11.78 1.67
C HIS A 92 -10.96 -10.64 2.64
N VAL A 93 -10.16 -9.58 2.54
CA VAL A 93 -10.23 -8.42 3.42
C VAL A 93 -10.55 -7.17 2.61
N TYR A 94 -11.62 -6.49 2.99
CA TYR A 94 -12.05 -5.23 2.39
C TYR A 94 -12.31 -4.17 3.47
N ALA A 95 -12.28 -2.90 3.08
CA ALA A 95 -12.66 -1.78 3.94
C ALA A 95 -14.15 -1.84 4.26
N GLU A 96 -14.53 -1.44 5.47
CA GLU A 96 -15.94 -1.27 5.85
C GLU A 96 -16.70 -0.38 4.86
N ALA A 97 -16.12 0.77 4.48
CA ALA A 97 -16.71 1.65 3.49
C ALA A 97 -16.88 1.00 2.09
N ALA A 98 -15.99 0.08 1.72
CA ALA A 98 -16.07 -0.63 0.43
C ALA A 98 -17.18 -1.69 0.46
N VAL A 99 -17.31 -2.43 1.55
CA VAL A 99 -18.36 -3.43 1.74
C VAL A 99 -19.74 -2.79 1.74
N LEU A 100 -19.92 -1.67 2.45
CA LEU A 100 -21.19 -0.94 2.48
C LEU A 100 -21.60 -0.46 1.07
N ARG A 101 -20.63 -0.02 0.24
CA ARG A 101 -20.90 0.35 -1.16
C ARG A 101 -21.34 -0.84 -2.01
N LEU A 102 -20.71 -2.01 -1.82
CA LEU A 102 -21.11 -3.24 -2.52
C LEU A 102 -22.51 -3.68 -2.11
N GLU A 103 -22.81 -3.65 -0.82
CA GLU A 103 -24.13 -4.00 -0.30
C GLU A 103 -25.22 -3.06 -0.84
N ALA A 104 -24.97 -1.75 -0.85
CA ALA A 104 -25.89 -0.76 -1.39
C ALA A 104 -26.18 -0.98 -2.89
N ALA A 105 -25.20 -1.46 -3.65
CA ALA A 105 -25.37 -1.76 -5.07
C ALA A 105 -26.23 -3.04 -5.32
N HIS A 106 -26.30 -3.96 -4.37
CA HIS A 106 -26.99 -5.26 -4.50
C HIS A 106 -28.35 -5.31 -3.79
N GLY A 107 -28.84 -4.19 -3.26
CA GLY A 107 -30.19 -4.09 -2.68
C GLY A 107 -30.28 -4.37 -1.18
N GLY A 108 -29.16 -4.38 -0.45
CA GLY A 108 -29.14 -4.50 1.02
C GLY A 108 -29.15 -5.94 1.55
N GLY A 109 -28.37 -6.20 2.60
CA GLY A 109 -28.32 -7.46 3.36
C GLY A 109 -27.26 -8.47 2.91
N ALA A 110 -26.94 -8.50 1.61
CA ALA A 110 -25.89 -9.36 1.06
C ALA A 110 -25.23 -8.70 -0.15
N PHE A 111 -23.99 -9.12 -0.43
CA PHE A 111 -23.25 -8.71 -1.62
C PHE A 111 -22.45 -9.88 -2.18
N ARG A 112 -22.03 -9.79 -3.44
CA ARG A 112 -21.12 -10.77 -4.05
C ARG A 112 -19.67 -10.34 -3.90
N ASP A 113 -18.80 -11.24 -3.46
CA ASP A 113 -17.36 -11.02 -3.44
C ASP A 113 -16.87 -10.89 -4.89
N PRO A 114 -16.29 -9.74 -5.30
CA PRO A 114 -15.81 -9.56 -6.68
C PRO A 114 -14.66 -10.52 -7.06
N ARG A 115 -14.07 -11.23 -6.10
CA ARG A 115 -12.97 -12.17 -6.36
C ARG A 115 -13.41 -13.63 -6.52
N THR A 116 -14.41 -14.07 -5.77
CA THR A 116 -14.89 -15.47 -5.79
C THR A 116 -16.31 -15.62 -6.30
N ASP A 117 -17.03 -14.52 -6.49
CA ASP A 117 -18.45 -14.45 -6.80
C ASP A 117 -19.38 -15.02 -5.70
N ASP A 118 -18.83 -15.33 -4.52
CA ASP A 118 -19.60 -15.85 -3.39
C ASP A 118 -20.55 -14.81 -2.82
N VAL A 119 -21.79 -15.22 -2.53
CA VAL A 119 -22.78 -14.36 -1.86
C VAL A 119 -22.50 -14.34 -0.37
N VAL A 120 -22.12 -13.18 0.14
CA VAL A 120 -21.75 -12.96 1.55
C VAL A 120 -22.77 -12.03 2.21
N THR A 121 -23.23 -12.42 3.40
CA THR A 121 -24.14 -11.63 4.24
C THR A 121 -23.35 -10.81 5.25
N MET A 122 -23.87 -9.63 5.61
CA MET A 122 -23.21 -8.72 6.56
C MET A 122 -22.93 -9.35 7.93
N GLY A 123 -23.81 -10.22 8.42
CA GLY A 123 -23.63 -10.88 9.71
C GLY A 123 -22.49 -11.91 9.76
N SER A 124 -21.97 -12.34 8.61
CA SER A 124 -20.87 -13.32 8.54
C SER A 124 -19.48 -12.68 8.54
N LEU A 125 -19.41 -11.35 8.45
CA LEU A 125 -18.16 -10.60 8.40
C LEU A 125 -17.52 -10.48 9.77
N ARG A 126 -16.17 -10.46 9.80
CA ARG A 126 -15.40 -10.28 11.04
C ARG A 126 -14.41 -9.12 10.90
N ARG A 127 -14.19 -8.36 11.98
CA ARG A 127 -13.13 -7.35 12.01
C ARG A 127 -11.76 -8.02 12.16
N ALA A 128 -10.78 -7.57 11.38
CA ALA A 128 -9.37 -7.92 11.57
C ALA A 128 -8.62 -6.80 12.29
N TYR A 129 -7.53 -7.16 12.97
CA TYR A 129 -6.64 -6.20 13.63
C TYR A 129 -5.20 -6.55 13.27
N PHE A 130 -4.43 -5.54 12.87
CA PHE A 130 -3.01 -5.67 12.56
C PHE A 130 -2.21 -5.09 13.74
N LEU A 131 -1.14 -5.77 14.14
CA LEU A 131 -0.24 -5.37 15.23
C LEU A 131 1.03 -4.70 14.68
#